data_AF-R6LN96-F1
#
_entry.id   AF-R6LN96-F1
#
_cell.length_a   1.000
_cell.length_b   1.000
_cell.length_c   1.000
_cell.angle_alpha   90.00
_cell.angle_beta   90.00
_cell.angle_gamma   90.00
#
_symmetry.space_group_name_H-M   'P 1'
#
loop_
_entity.id
_entity.type
_entity.pdbx_description
1 polymer ?
#
loop_
_entity_poly.entity_id
_entity_poly.type
_entity_poly.pdbx_seq_one_letter_code
_entity_poly.pdbx_strand_id
1 'polypeptide(L)'
;MTVAAEAWLRMRKQADAAQMEIMLRMESCKIQKAKLLREMAQQYQGGPFEQTLNACAAQIICGGEVIPLPKSPYVLHTAGEIGNALGITANHVGRIANQYGLKNSEYGELVLDVAAHSAKTVRTFRYYESVIPIIKDKLREEGRL
;
A
#
# COMPACT_ATOMS: atom_id res chain seq x y z
N MET A 1 49.33 -33.07 3.93
CA MET A 1 47.98 -32.78 4.47
C MET A 1 47.40 -34.11 4.94
N THR A 2 46.78 -34.19 6.12
CA THR A 2 46.19 -35.44 6.63
C THR A 2 44.86 -35.71 5.94
N VAL A 3 44.46 -36.99 5.80
CA VAL A 3 43.18 -37.41 5.21
C VAL A 3 41.98 -36.69 5.86
N ALA A 4 42.06 -36.40 7.15
CA ALA A 4 41.07 -35.63 7.89
C ALA A 4 40.97 -34.16 7.42
N ALA A 5 42.09 -33.51 7.11
CA ALA A 5 42.11 -32.14 6.59
C ALA A 5 41.50 -32.05 5.18
N GLU A 6 41.74 -33.07 4.34
CA GLU A 6 41.16 -33.16 2.99
C GLU A 6 39.64 -33.41 3.05
N ALA A 7 39.19 -34.27 3.96
CA ALA A 7 37.76 -34.51 4.20
C ALA A 7 37.04 -33.23 4.67
N TRP A 8 37.63 -32.50 5.64
CA TRP A 8 37.08 -31.24 6.13
C TRP A 8 37.00 -30.17 5.01
N LEU A 9 38.03 -30.04 4.18
CA LEU A 9 38.04 -29.11 3.05
C LEU A 9 36.97 -29.45 2.01
N ARG A 10 36.75 -30.75 1.72
CA ARG A 10 35.66 -31.21 0.84
C ARG A 10 34.29 -30.86 1.41
N MET A 11 34.05 -31.13 2.69
CA MET A 11 32.77 -30.81 3.34
C MET A 11 32.50 -29.31 3.32
N ARG A 12 33.51 -28.47 3.58
CA ARG A 12 33.39 -27.01 3.49
C ARG A 12 33.03 -26.56 2.08
N LYS A 13 33.73 -27.06 1.05
CA LYS A 13 33.41 -26.74 -0.35
C LYS A 13 31.99 -27.14 -0.74
N GLN A 14 31.50 -28.28 -0.25
CA GLN A 14 30.11 -28.71 -0.49
C GLN A 14 29.11 -27.80 0.22
N ALA A 15 29.40 -27.37 1.45
CA ALA A 15 28.57 -26.43 2.19
C ALA A 15 28.51 -25.05 1.48
N ASP A 16 29.66 -24.53 1.04
CA ASP A 16 29.74 -23.27 0.30
C ASP A 16 28.97 -23.35 -1.03
N ALA A 17 29.08 -24.48 -1.76
CA ALA A 17 28.32 -24.71 -2.99
C ALA A 17 26.80 -24.79 -2.73
N ALA A 18 26.37 -25.47 -1.66
CA ALA A 18 24.97 -25.54 -1.28
C ALA A 18 24.41 -24.17 -0.90
N GLN A 19 25.18 -23.35 -0.18
CA GLN A 19 24.80 -21.97 0.14
C GLN A 19 24.65 -21.11 -1.12
N MET A 20 25.59 -21.23 -2.06
CA MET A 20 25.52 -20.53 -3.34
C MET A 20 24.27 -20.94 -4.13
N GLU A 21 23.94 -22.23 -4.18
CA GLU A 21 22.74 -22.71 -4.86
C GLU A 21 21.45 -22.17 -4.22
N ILE A 22 21.37 -22.15 -2.89
CA ILE A 22 20.23 -21.54 -2.18
C ILE A 22 20.11 -20.05 -2.53
N MET A 23 21.22 -19.33 -2.55
CA MET A 23 21.25 -17.91 -2.91
C MET A 23 20.76 -17.68 -4.35
N LEU A 24 21.23 -18.49 -5.30
CA LEU A 24 20.78 -18.43 -6.70
C LEU A 24 19.29 -18.70 -6.83
N ARG A 25 18.76 -19.70 -6.10
CA ARG A 25 17.32 -20.00 -6.08
C ARG A 25 16.51 -18.85 -5.49
N MET A 26 16.99 -18.23 -4.41
CA MET A 26 16.35 -17.06 -3.82
C MET A 26 16.30 -15.89 -4.79
N GLU A 27 17.41 -15.61 -5.48
CA GLU A 27 17.48 -14.51 -6.44
C GLU A 27 16.57 -14.76 -7.66
N SER A 28 16.55 -16.00 -8.15
CA SER A 28 15.59 -16.42 -9.19
C SER A 28 14.14 -16.22 -8.74
N CYS A 29 13.79 -16.55 -7.49
CA CYS A 29 12.46 -16.33 -6.95
C CYS A 29 12.09 -14.83 -6.88
N LYS A 30 13.02 -13.96 -6.51
CA LYS A 30 12.80 -12.50 -6.54
C LYS A 30 12.50 -12.02 -7.96
N ILE A 31 13.29 -12.46 -8.94
CA ILE A 31 13.09 -12.12 -10.36
C ILE A 31 11.72 -12.60 -10.83
N GLN A 32 11.32 -13.82 -10.48
CA GLN A 32 9.99 -14.36 -10.82
C GLN A 32 8.85 -13.55 -10.20
N LYS A 33 8.96 -13.17 -8.92
CA LYS A 33 7.96 -12.32 -8.25
C LYS A 33 7.85 -10.96 -8.92
N ALA A 34 8.97 -10.31 -9.21
CA ALA A 34 8.99 -9.01 -9.88
C ALA A 34 8.39 -9.09 -11.30
N LYS A 35 8.66 -10.19 -12.02
CA LYS A 35 8.05 -10.45 -13.33
C LYS A 35 6.53 -10.58 -13.25
N LEU A 36 6.02 -11.36 -12.31
CA LEU A 36 4.58 -11.53 -12.12
C LEU A 36 3.90 -10.19 -11.79
N LEU A 37 4.50 -9.37 -10.93
CA LEU A 37 3.99 -8.04 -10.63
C LEU A 37 3.94 -7.13 -11.86
N ARG A 38 4.97 -7.18 -12.71
CA ARG A 38 5.00 -6.42 -13.98
C ARG A 38 3.94 -6.93 -14.96
N GLU A 39 3.73 -8.24 -15.08
CA GLU A 39 2.67 -8.82 -15.91
C GLU A 39 1.28 -8.41 -15.43
N MET A 40 1.04 -8.39 -14.12
CA MET A 40 -0.19 -7.86 -13.53
C MET A 40 -0.33 -6.36 -13.81
N ALA A 41 0.76 -5.59 -13.73
CA ALA A 41 0.76 -4.15 -13.98
C ALA A 41 0.30 -3.81 -15.40
N GLN A 42 0.74 -4.58 -16.40
CA GLN A 42 0.38 -4.41 -17.82
C GLN A 42 -1.13 -4.56 -18.09
N GLN A 43 -1.88 -5.18 -17.18
CA GLN A 43 -3.34 -5.27 -17.30
C GLN A 43 -4.04 -3.95 -16.97
N TYR A 44 -3.35 -3.04 -16.28
CA TYR A 44 -3.84 -1.71 -15.94
C TYR A 44 -3.21 -0.70 -16.90
N GLN A 45 -4.02 0.09 -17.61
CA GLN A 45 -3.52 1.06 -18.59
C GLN A 45 -3.17 2.40 -17.92
N GLY A 46 -1.88 2.67 -17.71
CA GLY A 46 -1.32 3.98 -17.33
C GLY A 46 -1.66 4.50 -15.93
N GLY A 47 -2.47 3.75 -15.17
CA GLY A 47 -3.06 4.21 -13.92
C GLY A 47 -2.22 3.97 -12.66
N PRO A 48 -2.70 4.43 -11.49
CA PRO A 48 -2.01 4.26 -10.21
C PRO A 48 -1.71 2.78 -9.85
N PHE A 49 -2.56 1.85 -10.30
CA PHE A 49 -2.33 0.41 -10.10
C PHE A 49 -1.13 -0.11 -10.88
N GLU A 50 -0.96 0.31 -12.15
CA GLU A 50 0.21 -0.06 -12.96
C GLU A 50 1.49 0.47 -12.30
N GLN A 51 1.48 1.74 -11.90
CA GLN A 51 2.62 2.40 -11.26
C GLN A 51 2.98 1.76 -9.91
N THR A 52 1.98 1.44 -9.09
CA THR A 52 2.16 0.76 -7.79
C THR A 52 2.78 -0.62 -7.95
N LEU A 53 2.25 -1.44 -8.86
CA LEU A 53 2.77 -2.79 -9.10
C LEU A 53 4.20 -2.76 -9.66
N ASN A 54 4.50 -1.82 -10.55
CA ASN A 54 5.85 -1.61 -11.07
C ASN A 54 6.82 -1.12 -9.98
N ALA A 55 6.39 -0.24 -9.07
CA ALA A 55 7.20 0.20 -7.94
C ALA A 55 7.52 -0.95 -6.98
N CYS A 56 6.54 -1.80 -6.65
CA CYS A 56 6.76 -3.02 -5.87
C CYS A 56 7.74 -3.98 -6.55
N ALA A 57 7.64 -4.17 -7.87
CA ALA A 57 8.57 -4.99 -8.63
C ALA A 57 10.00 -4.45 -8.55
N ALA A 58 10.18 -3.14 -8.71
CA ALA A 58 11.47 -2.48 -8.59
C ALA A 58 12.06 -2.65 -7.18
N GLN A 59 11.25 -2.50 -6.14
CA GLN A 59 11.69 -2.67 -4.76
C GLN A 59 12.21 -4.08 -4.47
N ILE A 60 11.55 -5.12 -4.99
CA ILE A 60 11.99 -6.51 -4.83
C ILE A 60 13.37 -6.74 -5.46
N ILE A 61 13.62 -6.15 -6.63
CA ILE A 61 14.89 -6.30 -7.37
C ILE A 61 16.00 -5.49 -6.68
N CYS A 62 15.73 -4.25 -6.30
CA CYS A 62 16.73 -3.33 -5.78
C CYS A 62 16.97 -3.48 -4.27
N GLY A 63 16.11 -4.21 -3.55
CA GLY A 63 16.20 -4.40 -2.10
C GLY A 63 15.84 -3.15 -1.28
N GLY A 64 15.21 -2.15 -1.91
CA GLY A 64 14.87 -0.87 -1.29
C GLY A 64 13.93 -0.05 -2.19
N GLU A 65 13.30 1.00 -1.65
CA GLU A 65 12.41 1.86 -2.43
C GLU A 65 13.22 2.65 -3.46
N VAL A 66 12.91 2.49 -4.75
CA VAL A 66 13.54 3.21 -5.87
C VAL A 66 12.54 4.02 -6.67
N ILE A 67 11.27 3.59 -6.70
CA ILE A 67 10.17 4.29 -7.35
C ILE A 67 9.16 4.63 -6.25
N PRO A 68 8.88 5.93 -6.00
CA PRO A 68 7.88 6.29 -5.02
C PRO A 68 6.51 5.82 -5.49
N LEU A 69 5.70 5.32 -4.57
CA LEU A 69 4.33 4.96 -4.88
C LEU A 69 3.55 6.19 -5.36
N PRO A 70 2.68 6.04 -6.37
CA PRO A 70 1.82 7.13 -6.81
C PRO A 70 0.97 7.58 -5.63
N LYS A 71 1.16 8.83 -5.22
CA LYS A 71 0.28 9.48 -4.26
C LYS A 71 -0.96 9.92 -4.99
N SER A 72 -2.09 9.93 -4.28
CA SER A 72 -3.26 10.65 -4.77
C SER A 72 -2.83 12.09 -5.09
N PRO A 73 -3.24 12.66 -6.24
CA PRO A 73 -2.95 14.06 -6.55
C PRO A 73 -3.62 15.01 -5.55
N TYR A 74 -4.58 14.51 -4.77
CA TYR A 74 -5.31 15.24 -3.75
C TYR A 74 -4.87 14.82 -2.35
N VAL A 75 -4.91 15.77 -1.41
CA VAL A 75 -4.75 15.46 0.01
C VAL A 75 -5.97 14.65 0.46
N LEU A 76 -5.71 13.48 1.04
CA LEU A 76 -6.72 12.54 1.51
C LEU A 76 -6.87 12.62 3.02
N HIS A 77 -8.10 12.86 3.48
CA HIS A 77 -8.45 12.88 4.89
C HIS A 77 -9.30 11.67 5.27
N THR A 78 -9.05 11.14 6.45
CA THR A 78 -9.99 10.27 7.17
C THR A 78 -11.21 11.04 7.62
N ALA A 79 -12.30 10.32 7.89
CA ALA A 79 -13.43 10.88 8.62
C ALA A 79 -13.03 11.42 10.01
N GLY A 80 -12.00 10.84 10.64
CA GLY A 80 -11.49 11.28 11.94
C GLY A 80 -10.80 12.64 11.88
N GLU A 81 -9.97 12.88 10.88
CA GLU A 81 -9.29 14.17 10.67
C GLU A 81 -10.30 15.28 10.38
N ILE A 82 -11.26 15.03 9.48
CA ILE A 82 -12.35 15.97 9.22
C ILE A 82 -13.17 16.22 10.48
N GLY A 83 -13.47 15.15 11.23
CA GLY A 83 -14.23 15.26 12.46
C GLY A 83 -13.53 16.15 13.48
N ASN A 84 -12.24 15.91 13.71
CA ASN A 84 -11.42 16.72 14.61
C ASN A 84 -11.36 18.19 14.17
N ALA A 85 -11.22 18.46 12.88
CA ALA A 85 -11.21 19.82 12.33
C ALA A 85 -12.54 20.56 12.53
N LEU A 86 -13.66 19.83 12.56
CA LEU A 86 -15.02 20.38 12.70
C LEU A 86 -15.60 20.24 14.12
N GLY A 87 -14.86 19.66 15.06
CA GLY A 87 -15.34 19.42 16.43
C GLY A 87 -16.43 18.33 16.54
N ILE A 88 -16.46 17.37 15.60
CA ILE A 88 -17.44 16.26 15.58
C ILE A 88 -16.74 14.89 15.48
N THR A 89 -17.47 13.80 15.69
CA THR A 89 -16.90 12.45 15.61
C THR A 89 -16.77 11.97 14.16
N ALA A 90 -15.82 11.06 13.91
CA ALA A 90 -15.66 10.40 12.60
C ALA A 90 -16.96 9.72 12.11
N ASN A 91 -17.72 9.10 13.03
CA ASN A 91 -19.01 8.49 12.71
C ASN A 91 -20.03 9.53 12.23
N HIS A 92 -20.00 10.74 12.80
CA HIS A 92 -20.90 11.82 12.39
C HIS A 92 -20.57 12.32 10.99
N VAL A 93 -19.29 12.52 10.68
CA VAL A 93 -18.80 12.82 9.31
C VAL A 93 -19.31 11.74 8.33
N GLY A 94 -19.15 10.47 8.69
CA GLY A 94 -19.61 9.35 7.87
C GLY A 94 -21.12 9.33 7.63
N ARG A 95 -21.93 9.73 8.63
CA ARG A 95 -23.39 9.86 8.50
C ARG A 95 -23.77 10.97 7.53
N ILE A 96 -23.20 12.16 7.70
CA ILE A 96 -23.45 13.31 6.81
C ILE A 96 -23.03 12.97 5.38
N ALA A 97 -21.83 12.40 5.20
CA ALA A 97 -21.35 12.03 3.88
C ALA A 97 -22.27 11.01 3.17
N ASN A 98 -22.84 10.05 3.90
CA ASN A 98 -23.84 9.13 3.34
C ASN A 98 -25.16 9.83 3.01
N GLN A 99 -25.67 10.65 3.94
CA GLN A 99 -26.96 11.34 3.82
C GLN A 99 -27.01 12.29 2.63
N TYR A 100 -25.91 13.01 2.36
CA TYR A 100 -25.80 13.98 1.28
C TYR A 100 -25.06 13.46 0.04
N GLY A 101 -24.76 12.15 -0.04
CA GLY A 101 -24.14 11.55 -1.23
C GLY A 101 -22.70 11.99 -1.49
N LEU A 102 -21.96 12.43 -0.47
CA LEU A 102 -20.58 12.93 -0.57
C LEU A 102 -19.53 11.81 -0.71
N LYS A 103 -19.96 10.54 -0.74
CA LYS A 103 -19.07 9.39 -0.99
C LYS A 103 -19.01 9.03 -2.47
N ASN A 104 -18.46 9.94 -3.26
CA ASN A 104 -18.32 9.79 -4.71
C ASN A 104 -16.93 10.30 -5.16
N SER A 105 -16.61 10.11 -6.44
CA SER A 105 -15.29 10.46 -7.00
C SER A 105 -14.96 11.96 -7.00
N GLU A 106 -15.96 12.83 -6.86
CA GLU A 106 -15.78 14.29 -6.78
C GLU A 106 -15.21 14.72 -5.40
N TYR A 107 -15.54 13.96 -4.36
CA TYR A 107 -15.33 14.33 -2.96
C TYR A 107 -14.37 13.40 -2.23
N GLY A 108 -13.86 12.38 -2.91
CA GLY A 108 -12.92 11.45 -2.34
C GLY A 108 -12.73 10.20 -3.19
N GLU A 109 -12.06 9.22 -2.60
CA GLU A 109 -11.79 7.95 -3.24
C GLU A 109 -11.74 6.78 -2.26
N LEU A 110 -11.96 5.58 -2.79
CA LEU A 110 -11.84 4.34 -2.02
C LEU A 110 -10.38 3.87 -2.06
N VAL A 111 -9.74 3.86 -0.89
CA VAL A 111 -8.38 3.33 -0.72
C VAL A 111 -8.43 1.96 -0.06
N LEU A 112 -7.42 1.13 -0.34
CA LEU A 112 -7.17 -0.07 0.44
C LEU A 112 -6.39 0.33 1.69
N ASP A 113 -6.96 0.01 2.85
CA ASP A 113 -6.40 0.34 4.15
C ASP A 113 -6.29 -0.94 5.00
N VAL A 114 -5.43 -0.93 6.01
CA VAL A 114 -5.36 -2.03 6.98
C VAL A 114 -6.40 -1.78 8.06
N ALA A 115 -7.18 -2.80 8.39
CA ALA A 115 -8.17 -2.67 9.46
C ALA A 115 -7.48 -2.33 10.79
N ALA A 116 -8.03 -1.39 11.55
CA ALA A 116 -7.41 -0.85 12.78
C ALA A 116 -6.99 -1.90 13.83
N HIS A 117 -7.62 -3.08 13.80
CA HIS A 117 -7.38 -4.16 14.77
C HIS A 117 -7.11 -5.52 14.10
N SER A 118 -6.77 -5.57 12.81
CA SER A 118 -6.54 -6.83 12.08
C SER A 118 -5.58 -6.65 10.91
N ALA A 119 -4.85 -7.71 10.54
CA ALA A 119 -4.05 -7.75 9.32
C ALA A 119 -4.90 -7.79 8.01
N LYS A 120 -6.23 -7.74 8.12
CA LYS A 120 -7.13 -7.71 6.97
C LYS A 120 -7.07 -6.35 6.25
N THR A 121 -6.88 -6.39 4.93
CA THR A 121 -7.06 -5.22 4.07
C THR A 121 -8.56 -4.97 3.84
N VAL A 122 -8.99 -3.74 4.04
CA VAL A 122 -10.38 -3.28 3.87
C VAL A 122 -10.43 -2.08 2.93
N ARG A 123 -11.55 -1.91 2.22
CA ARG A 123 -11.78 -0.70 1.41
C ARG A 123 -12.37 0.38 2.31
N THR A 124 -11.67 1.52 2.44
CA THR A 124 -12.10 2.66 3.24
C THR A 124 -12.18 3.90 2.36
N PHE A 125 -13.21 4.72 2.55
CA PHE A 125 -13.36 5.98 1.81
C PHE A 125 -12.51 7.07 2.46
N ARG A 126 -11.68 7.76 1.66
CA ARG A 126 -10.94 8.96 2.06
C ARG A 126 -11.51 10.16 1.33
N TYR A 127 -11.58 11.28 2.03
CA TYR A 127 -12.20 12.50 1.54
C TYR A 127 -11.15 13.48 1.05
N TYR A 128 -11.49 14.26 0.03
CA TYR A 128 -10.70 15.44 -0.33
C TYR A 128 -10.98 16.58 0.64
N GLU A 129 -10.01 17.51 0.78
CA GLU A 129 -10.16 18.72 1.60
C GLU A 129 -11.41 19.54 1.23
N SER A 130 -11.83 19.50 -0.05
CA SER A 130 -13.02 20.19 -0.57
C SER A 130 -14.33 19.81 0.13
N VAL A 131 -14.39 18.67 0.81
CA VAL A 131 -15.57 18.20 1.56
C VAL A 131 -15.78 18.96 2.86
N ILE A 132 -14.72 19.46 3.48
CA ILE A 132 -14.78 20.14 4.79
C ILE A 132 -15.78 21.30 4.80
N PRO A 133 -15.74 22.27 3.87
CA PRO A 133 -16.74 23.36 3.84
C PRO A 133 -18.17 22.84 3.63
N ILE A 134 -18.36 21.83 2.80
CA ILE A 134 -19.69 21.26 2.51
C ILE A 134 -20.29 20.62 3.78
N ILE A 135 -19.50 19.81 4.49
CA ILE A 135 -19.95 19.18 5.75
C ILE A 135 -20.22 20.25 6.81
N LYS A 136 -19.39 21.30 6.88
CA LYS A 136 -19.61 22.41 7.80
C LYS A 136 -20.94 23.12 7.53
N ASP A 137 -21.29 23.35 6.26
CA ASP A 137 -22.56 23.97 5.90
C ASP A 137 -23.75 23.06 6.24
N LYS A 138 -23.64 21.75 6.00
CA LYS A 138 -24.68 20.78 6.39
C LYS A 138 -24.87 20.69 7.90
N LEU A 139 -23.80 20.77 8.68
CA LEU A 139 -23.89 20.82 10.13
C LEU A 139 -24.63 22.08 10.64
N ARG A 140 -24.45 23.23 9.97
CA ARG A 140 -25.19 24.46 10.28
C ARG A 140 -26.67 24.34 9.95
N GLU A 141 -27.00 23.74 8.80
CA GLU A 141 -28.39 23.44 8.42
C GLU A 141 -29.09 22.53 9.45
N GLU A 142 -28.35 21.59 10.05
CA GLU A 142 -28.85 20.70 11.11
C GLU A 142 -28.85 21.32 12.52
N GLY A 143 -28.39 22.57 12.69
CA GLY A 143 -28.27 23.23 14.00
C GLY A 143 -27.26 22.58 14.94
N ARG A 144 -26.23 21.94 14.38
CA ARG A 144 -25.18 21.20 15.12
C ARG A 144 -23.84 21.93 15.20
N LEU A 145 -23.78 23.15 14.65
CA LEU A 145 -22.68 24.12 14.70
C LEU A 145 -23.24 25.54 14.81
#